data_AF-A0A0M3DN23-F1
#
_entry.id   AF-A0A0M3DN23-F1
#
_cell.length_a   1.000
_cell.length_b   1.000
_cell.length_c   1.000
_cell.angle_alpha   90.00
_cell.angle_beta   90.00
_cell.angle_gamma   90.00
#
_symmetry.space_group_name_H-M   'P 1'
#
loop_
_entity.id
_entity.type
_entity.pdbx_description
1 polymer ?
#
loop_
_entity_poly.entity_id
_entity_poly.type
_entity_poly.pdbx_seq_one_letter_code
_entity_poly.pdbx_strand_id
1 'polypeptide(L)'
;MTLVKKLMDCIKSKNTVDSIKKMDESGDLAKLLPITSDMKCVGECKYHVINCFEHSILAVKLFEDIVKEENFFETHLKHRVFESLNKELENGMKKIDLIKLGIFLHDMGKPIAQTVDDNGRIHFKKHEILGANKSLEISKILNLSELNSSILYKYIRYHMSLLELYRNNDMSKERLFNIFDDLKDESIDIFLIGYVDIVSTRKLIRPDEDMGIIKSYMDYAITNYIYRYERG
;
A
#
# COMPACT_ATOMS: atom_id res chain seq x y z
N MET A 1 9.14 9.07 25.16
CA MET A 1 9.13 9.00 23.69
C MET A 1 7.74 9.40 23.21
N THR A 2 7.61 10.28 22.20
CA THR A 2 6.28 10.66 21.68
C THR A 2 5.64 9.49 20.94
N LEU A 3 4.30 9.42 20.88
CA LEU A 3 3.60 8.38 20.11
C LEU A 3 3.98 8.40 18.62
N VAL A 4 4.16 9.61 18.06
CA VAL A 4 4.66 9.80 16.69
C VAL A 4 6.00 9.10 16.51
N LYS A 5 6.98 9.37 17.39
CA LYS A 5 8.29 8.73 17.31
C LYS A 5 8.19 7.21 17.45
N LYS A 6 7.33 6.71 18.36
CA LYS A 6 7.06 5.26 18.52
C LYS A 6 6.60 4.63 17.20
N LEU A 7 5.62 5.23 16.51
CA LEU A 7 5.14 4.72 15.22
C LEU A 7 6.22 4.79 14.14
N MET A 8 6.95 5.90 14.04
CA MET A 8 8.01 6.03 13.03
C MET A 8 9.13 5.02 13.26
N ASP A 9 9.51 4.75 14.52
CA ASP A 9 10.48 3.72 14.87
C ASP A 9 9.95 2.31 14.54
N CYS A 10 8.64 2.06 14.69
CA CYS A 10 8.00 0.82 14.25
C CYS A 10 8.12 0.63 12.74
N ILE A 11 7.78 1.67 11.96
CA ILE A 11 7.82 1.66 10.49
C ILE A 11 9.23 1.44 9.94
N LYS A 12 10.24 2.11 10.54
CA LYS A 12 11.65 1.97 10.14
C LYS A 12 12.28 0.64 10.56
N SER A 13 11.61 -0.13 11.42
CA SER A 13 12.15 -1.39 11.92
C SER A 13 12.13 -2.50 10.85
N LYS A 14 12.92 -3.55 11.07
CA LYS A 14 12.89 -4.78 10.25
C LYS A 14 11.72 -5.72 10.59
N ASN A 15 11.05 -5.45 11.71
CA ASN A 15 9.94 -6.22 12.30
C ASN A 15 8.74 -5.28 12.46
N THR A 16 8.35 -4.63 11.37
CA THR A 16 7.32 -3.57 11.38
C THR A 16 6.01 -4.11 11.94
N VAL A 17 5.61 -5.29 11.50
CA VAL A 17 4.37 -5.96 11.89
C VAL A 17 4.29 -6.16 13.41
N ASP A 18 5.29 -6.81 14.01
CA ASP A 18 5.29 -7.08 15.44
C ASP A 18 5.30 -5.79 16.28
N SER A 19 5.99 -4.77 15.78
CA SER A 19 6.11 -3.48 16.47
C SER A 19 4.79 -2.69 16.42
N ILE A 20 4.11 -2.69 15.26
CA ILE A 20 2.76 -2.10 15.12
C ILE A 20 1.75 -2.85 15.99
N LYS A 21 1.76 -4.19 15.98
CA LYS A 21 0.86 -5.00 16.83
C LYS A 21 1.05 -4.68 18.32
N LYS A 22 2.28 -4.59 18.81
CA LYS A 22 2.55 -4.17 20.19
C LYS A 22 2.05 -2.76 20.49
N MET A 23 2.21 -1.83 19.55
CA MET A 23 1.69 -0.46 19.70
C MET A 23 0.16 -0.46 19.74
N ASP A 24 -0.48 -1.30 18.95
CA ASP A 24 -1.92 -1.49 18.91
C ASP A 24 -2.48 -2.12 20.19
N GLU A 25 -1.87 -3.22 20.67
CA GLU A 25 -2.22 -3.90 21.94
C GLU A 25 -2.14 -2.96 23.15
N SER A 26 -1.18 -2.03 23.15
CA SER A 26 -1.05 -1.02 24.20
C SER A 26 -2.07 0.12 24.10
N GLY A 27 -2.88 0.17 23.04
CA GLY A 27 -3.82 1.25 22.72
C GLY A 27 -3.17 2.54 22.23
N ASP A 28 -1.83 2.58 22.16
CA ASP A 28 -1.07 3.75 21.72
C ASP A 28 -1.30 4.09 20.25
N LEU A 29 -1.53 3.07 19.41
CA LEU A 29 -1.81 3.26 18.00
C LEU A 29 -3.15 3.99 17.78
N ALA A 30 -4.21 3.53 18.45
CA ALA A 30 -5.52 4.17 18.37
C ALA A 30 -5.53 5.58 18.98
N LYS A 31 -4.74 5.84 20.03
CA LYS A 31 -4.57 7.19 20.59
C LYS A 31 -3.94 8.15 19.59
N LEU A 32 -2.98 7.69 18.79
CA LEU A 32 -2.30 8.51 17.79
C LEU A 32 -3.12 8.64 16.50
N LEU A 33 -3.61 7.52 15.99
CA LEU A 33 -4.35 7.38 14.74
C LEU A 33 -5.70 6.70 15.02
N PRO A 34 -6.73 7.43 15.46
CA PRO A 34 -8.03 6.85 15.82
C PRO A 34 -8.66 5.98 14.72
N ILE A 35 -8.41 6.32 13.45
CA ILE A 35 -8.88 5.56 12.28
C ILE A 35 -8.50 4.07 12.30
N THR A 36 -7.41 3.72 13.00
CA THR A 36 -6.97 2.32 13.13
C THR A 36 -7.94 1.46 13.93
N SER A 37 -8.74 2.06 14.82
CA SER A 37 -9.84 1.36 15.49
C SER A 37 -10.99 1.11 14.53
N ASP A 38 -11.33 2.10 13.70
CA ASP A 38 -12.42 1.98 12.71
C ASP A 38 -12.09 0.93 11.63
N MET A 39 -10.83 0.80 11.24
CA MET A 39 -10.34 -0.24 10.34
C MET A 39 -10.60 -1.67 10.87
N LYS A 40 -10.68 -1.87 12.18
CA LYS A 40 -11.01 -3.19 12.78
C LYS A 40 -12.50 -3.50 12.73
N CYS A 41 -13.35 -2.48 12.59
CA CYS A 41 -14.80 -2.60 12.56
C CYS A 41 -15.36 -2.85 11.15
N VAL A 42 -14.52 -2.77 10.11
CA VAL A 42 -14.92 -2.95 8.71
C VAL A 42 -13.98 -3.89 7.97
N GLY A 43 -14.41 -4.37 6.80
CA GLY A 43 -13.57 -5.13 5.88
C GLY A 43 -14.05 -6.55 5.69
N GLU A 44 -14.59 -7.20 6.73
CA GLU A 44 -15.18 -8.54 6.61
C GLU A 44 -16.30 -8.51 5.56
N CYS A 45 -16.03 -9.11 4.40
CA CYS A 45 -16.94 -9.13 3.26
C CYS A 45 -16.62 -10.33 2.36
N LYS A 46 -17.39 -10.51 1.27
CA LYS A 46 -17.19 -11.62 0.32
C LYS A 46 -15.74 -11.76 -0.19
N TYR A 47 -15.00 -10.65 -0.27
CA TYR A 47 -13.64 -10.60 -0.80
C TYR A 47 -12.56 -10.41 0.27
N HIS A 48 -12.89 -10.25 1.55
CA HIS A 48 -11.90 -10.19 2.62
C HIS A 48 -12.46 -10.94 3.82
N VAL A 49 -11.79 -12.03 4.21
CA VAL A 49 -12.19 -12.87 5.35
C VAL A 49 -11.75 -12.28 6.69
N ILE A 50 -11.01 -11.17 6.65
CA ILE A 50 -10.49 -10.43 7.80
C ILE A 50 -10.88 -8.96 7.69
N ASN A 51 -10.85 -8.25 8.81
CA ASN A 51 -11.05 -6.81 8.84
C ASN A 51 -9.90 -6.05 8.13
N CYS A 52 -10.15 -4.77 7.84
CA CYS A 52 -9.24 -3.90 7.10
C CYS A 52 -7.88 -3.72 7.81
N PHE A 53 -7.85 -3.68 9.15
CA PHE A 53 -6.60 -3.57 9.91
C PHE A 53 -5.72 -4.82 9.74
N GLU A 54 -6.29 -6.01 9.94
CA GLU A 54 -5.55 -7.27 9.77
C GLU A 54 -5.07 -7.47 8.33
N HIS A 55 -5.89 -7.06 7.35
CA HIS A 55 -5.48 -7.03 5.94
C HIS A 55 -4.24 -6.16 5.71
N SER A 56 -4.25 -4.93 6.19
CA SER A 56 -3.10 -4.02 6.09
C SER A 56 -1.85 -4.61 6.76
N ILE A 57 -2.00 -5.29 7.90
CA ILE A 57 -0.88 -5.98 8.58
C ILE A 57 -0.31 -7.11 7.71
N LEU A 58 -1.16 -7.95 7.11
CA LEU A 58 -0.72 -9.02 6.21
C LEU A 58 -0.03 -8.46 4.96
N ALA A 59 -0.54 -7.37 4.40
CA ALA A 59 0.07 -6.70 3.26
C ALA A 59 1.46 -6.14 3.59
N VAL A 60 1.63 -5.51 4.76
CA VAL A 60 2.96 -5.05 5.23
C VAL A 60 3.90 -6.24 5.42
N LYS A 61 3.41 -7.34 6.03
CA LYS A 61 4.21 -8.56 6.21
C LYS A 61 4.71 -9.10 4.87
N LEU A 62 3.80 -9.23 3.91
CA LEU A 62 4.12 -9.72 2.57
C LEU A 62 5.14 -8.81 1.87
N PHE A 63 4.99 -7.48 2.00
CA PHE A 63 5.97 -6.54 1.48
C PHE A 63 7.36 -6.76 2.07
N GLU A 64 7.46 -6.91 3.39
CA GLU A 64 8.74 -7.19 4.04
C GLU A 64 9.34 -8.53 3.59
N ASP A 65 8.51 -9.54 3.31
CA ASP A 65 8.96 -10.85 2.84
C ASP A 65 9.47 -10.79 1.39
N ILE A 66 8.74 -10.16 0.47
CA ILE A 66 9.17 -10.07 -0.95
C ILE A 66 10.44 -9.22 -1.12
N VAL A 67 10.67 -8.24 -0.25
CA VAL A 67 11.90 -7.42 -0.27
C VAL A 67 13.11 -8.21 0.27
N LYS A 68 12.90 -9.17 1.16
CA LYS A 68 13.95 -10.04 1.71
C LYS A 68 14.26 -11.24 0.81
N GLU A 69 13.30 -11.64 -0.02
CA GLU A 69 13.42 -12.79 -0.92
C GLU A 69 14.39 -12.49 -2.07
N GLU A 70 15.44 -13.32 -2.19
CA GLU A 70 16.55 -13.06 -3.11
C GLU A 70 16.11 -13.07 -4.58
N ASN A 71 15.19 -13.96 -4.93
CA ASN A 71 14.78 -14.23 -6.32
C ASN A 71 13.35 -13.76 -6.62
N PHE A 72 12.80 -12.87 -5.79
CA PHE A 72 11.46 -12.36 -6.04
C PHE A 72 11.42 -11.43 -7.26
N PHE A 73 12.35 -10.47 -7.37
CA PHE A 73 12.38 -9.55 -8.51
C PHE A 73 13.18 -10.11 -9.67
N GLU A 74 12.66 -9.94 -10.88
CA GLU A 74 13.37 -10.27 -12.12
C GLU A 74 14.69 -9.51 -12.21
N THR A 75 15.70 -10.13 -12.83
CA THR A 75 17.07 -9.59 -12.86
C THR A 75 17.17 -8.20 -13.48
N HIS A 76 16.35 -7.91 -14.50
CA HIS A 76 16.29 -6.59 -15.14
C HIS A 76 15.59 -5.53 -14.27
N LEU A 77 14.75 -5.94 -13.32
CA LEU A 77 14.01 -5.02 -12.45
C LEU A 77 14.73 -4.78 -11.12
N LYS A 78 15.36 -5.82 -10.57
CA LYS A 78 15.88 -5.86 -9.20
C LYS A 78 16.69 -4.61 -8.83
N HIS A 79 17.67 -4.23 -9.65
CA HIS A 79 18.52 -3.06 -9.36
C HIS A 79 17.70 -1.77 -9.24
N ARG A 80 16.84 -1.47 -10.23
CA ARG A 80 16.04 -0.23 -10.25
C ARG A 80 14.98 -0.20 -9.14
N VAL A 81 14.39 -1.36 -8.81
CA VAL A 81 13.46 -1.49 -7.68
C VAL A 81 14.18 -1.16 -6.38
N PHE A 82 15.33 -1.80 -6.10
CA PHE A 82 16.07 -1.54 -4.86
C PHE A 82 16.67 -0.13 -4.81
N GLU A 83 17.05 0.45 -5.95
CA GLU A 83 17.44 1.85 -6.05
C GLU A 83 16.28 2.78 -5.62
N SER A 84 15.06 2.55 -6.14
CA SER A 84 13.86 3.30 -5.71
C SER A 84 13.58 3.13 -4.22
N LEU A 85 13.55 1.89 -3.72
CA LEU A 85 13.26 1.58 -2.31
C LEU A 85 14.25 2.25 -1.34
N ASN A 86 15.53 2.34 -1.73
CA ASN A 86 16.59 2.91 -0.91
C ASN A 86 16.76 4.43 -1.08
N LYS A 87 16.00 5.07 -1.99
CA LYS A 87 16.04 6.53 -2.17
C LYS A 87 15.74 7.21 -0.85
N GLU A 88 16.66 8.08 -0.42
CA GLU A 88 16.49 8.92 0.76
C GLU A 88 15.39 9.96 0.50
N LEU A 89 14.55 10.14 1.50
CA LEU A 89 13.52 11.17 1.59
C LEU A 89 13.89 12.15 2.72
N GLU A 90 13.05 13.15 2.92
CA GLU A 90 13.26 14.14 3.98
C GLU A 90 13.13 13.50 5.38
N ASN A 91 13.79 14.11 6.37
CA ASN A 91 13.79 13.68 7.78
C ASN A 91 14.34 12.25 8.02
N GLY A 92 15.28 11.81 7.17
CA GLY A 92 15.99 10.53 7.33
C GLY A 92 15.06 9.33 7.19
N MET A 93 14.02 9.44 6.36
CA MET A 93 13.21 8.33 5.90
C MET A 93 13.73 7.85 4.55
N LYS A 94 13.56 6.58 4.24
CA LYS A 94 13.70 6.06 2.88
C LYS A 94 12.33 5.81 2.26
N LYS A 95 12.26 5.70 0.93
CA LYS A 95 11.02 5.30 0.24
C LYS A 95 10.43 4.02 0.80
N ILE A 96 11.25 3.01 1.11
CA ILE A 96 10.78 1.77 1.73
C ILE A 96 10.00 1.98 3.04
N ASP A 97 10.39 2.95 3.87
CA ASP A 97 9.69 3.26 5.12
C ASP A 97 8.31 3.88 4.83
N LEU A 98 8.27 4.80 3.85
CA LEU A 98 7.03 5.45 3.47
C LEU A 98 6.07 4.49 2.75
N ILE A 99 6.59 3.51 1.99
CA ILE A 99 5.80 2.44 1.38
C ILE A 99 5.17 1.58 2.46
N LYS A 100 5.91 1.17 3.50
CA LYS A 100 5.33 0.41 4.63
C LYS A 100 4.19 1.18 5.30
N LEU A 101 4.36 2.49 5.51
CA LEU A 101 3.30 3.35 6.04
C LEU A 101 2.10 3.44 5.08
N GLY A 102 2.36 3.58 3.78
CA GLY A 102 1.34 3.59 2.73
C GLY A 102 0.54 2.31 2.69
N ILE A 103 1.20 1.15 2.73
CA ILE A 103 0.56 -0.17 2.78
C ILE A 103 -0.24 -0.33 4.08
N PHE A 104 0.29 0.13 5.22
CA PHE A 104 -0.45 0.05 6.48
C PHE A 104 -1.76 0.88 6.45
N LEU A 105 -1.79 1.97 5.68
CA LEU A 105 -2.91 2.91 5.61
C LEU A 105 -3.74 2.83 4.32
N HIS A 106 -3.39 1.97 3.35
CA HIS A 106 -3.96 2.03 1.98
C HIS A 106 -5.49 1.97 1.95
N ASP A 107 -6.07 1.18 2.84
CA ASP A 107 -7.51 0.93 2.93
C ASP A 107 -8.22 1.76 4.01
N MET A 108 -7.55 2.71 4.68
CA MET A 108 -8.13 3.45 5.80
C MET A 108 -9.35 4.30 5.41
N GLY A 109 -9.62 4.47 4.12
CA GLY A 109 -10.83 5.11 3.62
C GLY A 109 -12.06 4.20 3.67
N LYS A 110 -11.92 2.88 3.83
CA LYS A 110 -13.05 1.92 3.86
C LYS A 110 -14.07 2.26 4.96
N PRO A 111 -13.68 2.52 6.23
CA PRO A 111 -14.63 2.92 7.26
C PRO A 111 -15.40 4.19 6.89
N ILE A 112 -14.73 5.15 6.25
CA ILE A 112 -15.31 6.44 5.85
C ILE A 112 -16.28 6.26 4.68
N ALA A 113 -15.97 5.35 3.76
CA ALA A 113 -16.71 5.10 2.53
C ALA A 113 -17.86 4.10 2.69
N GLN A 114 -18.05 3.54 3.89
CA GLN A 114 -18.97 2.44 4.11
C GLN A 114 -20.42 2.89 3.84
N THR A 115 -21.08 2.16 2.95
CA THR A 115 -22.51 2.30 2.66
C THR A 115 -23.17 0.93 2.62
N VAL A 116 -24.46 0.87 2.93
CA VAL A 116 -25.27 -0.36 2.87
C VAL A 116 -26.36 -0.15 1.82
N ASP A 117 -26.49 -1.08 0.87
CA ASP A 117 -27.55 -1.03 -0.13
C ASP A 117 -28.86 -1.66 0.37
N ASP A 118 -29.93 -1.55 -0.44
CA ASP A 118 -31.27 -2.07 -0.12
C ASP A 118 -31.30 -3.59 0.12
N ASN A 119 -30.27 -4.33 -0.31
CA ASN A 119 -30.14 -5.78 -0.09
C ASN A 119 -29.20 -6.11 1.09
N GLY A 120 -28.81 -5.11 1.89
CA GLY A 120 -27.90 -5.27 3.02
C GLY A 120 -26.44 -5.48 2.63
N ARG A 121 -26.05 -5.24 1.37
CA ARG A 121 -24.64 -5.41 0.95
C ARG A 121 -23.83 -4.18 1.27
N ILE A 122 -22.64 -4.40 1.81
CA ILE A 122 -21.69 -3.35 2.18
C ILE A 122 -20.87 -2.95 0.95
N HIS A 123 -20.73 -1.64 0.73
CA HIS A 123 -19.92 -1.05 -0.33
C HIS A 123 -18.91 -0.03 0.24
N PHE A 124 -17.75 0.07 -0.41
CA PHE A 124 -16.66 1.00 -0.04
C PHE A 124 -16.26 1.86 -1.25
N LYS A 125 -17.25 2.47 -1.91
CA LYS A 125 -17.00 3.25 -3.15
C LYS A 125 -16.16 4.49 -2.83
N LYS A 126 -15.14 4.76 -3.65
CA LYS A 126 -14.25 5.93 -3.52
C LYS A 126 -13.42 5.96 -2.22
N HIS A 127 -13.20 4.81 -1.58
CA HIS A 127 -12.40 4.73 -0.37
C HIS A 127 -10.95 5.17 -0.60
N GLU A 128 -10.42 4.97 -1.81
CA GLU A 128 -9.11 5.43 -2.21
C GLU A 128 -8.99 6.96 -2.21
N ILE A 129 -10.07 7.68 -2.58
CA ILE A 129 -10.10 9.14 -2.56
C ILE A 129 -10.27 9.66 -1.13
N LEU A 130 -11.22 9.07 -0.37
CA LEU A 130 -11.48 9.46 1.01
C LEU A 130 -10.26 9.17 1.91
N GLY A 131 -9.63 8.02 1.72
CA GLY A 131 -8.38 7.64 2.37
C GLY A 131 -7.25 8.61 2.03
N ALA A 132 -7.06 8.95 0.74
CA ALA A 132 -6.01 9.88 0.34
C ALA A 132 -6.21 11.26 0.99
N ASN A 133 -7.43 11.79 1.01
CA ASN A 133 -7.71 13.05 1.71
C ASN A 133 -7.43 12.95 3.21
N LYS A 134 -7.81 11.84 3.85
CA LYS A 134 -7.51 11.59 5.27
C LYS A 134 -6.01 11.49 5.54
N SER A 135 -5.22 11.05 4.55
CA SER A 135 -3.77 10.93 4.71
C SER A 135 -3.10 12.28 4.91
N LEU A 136 -3.64 13.36 4.35
CA LEU A 136 -3.11 14.71 4.56
C LEU A 136 -3.25 15.17 6.01
N GLU A 137 -4.31 14.77 6.71
CA GLU A 137 -4.47 15.01 8.14
C GLU A 137 -3.49 14.16 8.96
N ILE A 138 -3.34 12.89 8.60
CA ILE A 138 -2.40 11.98 9.25
C ILE A 138 -0.96 12.46 9.07
N SER A 139 -0.59 12.95 7.88
CA SER A 139 0.73 13.53 7.62
C SER A 139 1.05 14.67 8.58
N LYS A 140 0.06 15.52 8.90
CA LYS A 140 0.22 16.60 9.90
C LYS A 140 0.43 16.03 11.30
N ILE A 141 -0.35 15.04 11.71
CA ILE A 141 -0.21 14.37 13.01
C ILE A 141 1.20 13.75 13.15
N LEU A 142 1.70 13.14 12.07
CA LEU A 142 2.99 12.46 12.02
C LEU A 142 4.17 13.42 11.77
N ASN A 143 3.92 14.71 11.56
CA ASN A 143 4.91 15.71 11.17
C ASN A 143 5.73 15.29 9.92
N LEU A 144 5.05 14.71 8.94
CA LEU A 144 5.65 14.44 7.63
C LEU A 144 5.88 15.76 6.89
N SER A 145 6.94 15.83 6.11
CA SER A 145 7.17 16.95 5.21
C SER A 145 6.12 17.01 4.10
N GLU A 146 6.05 18.13 3.39
CA GLU A 146 5.12 18.30 2.26
C GLU A 146 5.35 17.26 1.17
N LEU A 147 6.61 16.97 0.85
CA LEU A 147 6.98 15.93 -0.11
C LEU A 147 6.50 14.55 0.35
N ASN A 148 6.82 14.15 1.58
CA ASN A 148 6.41 12.84 2.11
C ASN A 148 4.89 12.72 2.23
N SER A 149 4.20 13.81 2.56
CA SER A 149 2.73 13.86 2.59
C SER A 149 2.13 13.67 1.20
N SER A 150 2.71 14.30 0.17
CA SER A 150 2.27 14.17 -1.22
C SER A 150 2.49 12.74 -1.74
N ILE A 151 3.63 12.12 -1.43
CA ILE A 151 3.90 10.73 -1.78
C ILE A 151 2.91 9.78 -1.07
N LEU A 152 2.70 9.95 0.25
CA LEU A 152 1.74 9.13 1.00
C LEU A 152 0.32 9.27 0.45
N TYR A 153 -0.08 10.49 0.06
CA TYR A 153 -1.36 10.73 -0.62
C TYR A 153 -1.46 9.90 -1.91
N LYS A 154 -0.44 9.91 -2.77
CA LYS A 154 -0.43 9.09 -4.00
C LYS A 154 -0.53 7.61 -3.70
N TYR A 155 0.22 7.11 -2.72
CA TYR A 155 0.19 5.71 -2.30
C TYR A 155 -1.21 5.23 -1.99
N ILE A 156 -1.99 6.02 -1.25
CA ILE A 156 -3.35 5.67 -0.88
C ILE A 156 -4.33 5.92 -2.05
N ARG A 157 -4.17 7.04 -2.78
CA ARG A 157 -5.07 7.40 -3.89
C ARG A 157 -5.05 6.38 -5.02
N TYR A 158 -3.89 5.79 -5.30
CA TYR A 158 -3.64 4.97 -6.48
C TYR A 158 -3.29 3.51 -6.17
N HIS A 159 -3.43 3.05 -4.92
CA HIS A 159 -3.09 1.67 -4.52
C HIS A 159 -3.82 0.60 -5.37
N MET A 160 -5.05 0.88 -5.80
CA MET A 160 -5.85 -0.03 -6.62
C MET A 160 -5.39 -0.13 -8.09
N SER A 161 -4.41 0.65 -8.54
CA SER A 161 -4.07 0.74 -9.97
C SER A 161 -3.76 -0.62 -10.59
N LEU A 162 -2.96 -1.46 -9.91
CA LEU A 162 -2.66 -2.81 -10.39
C LEU A 162 -3.91 -3.70 -10.45
N LEU A 163 -4.80 -3.58 -9.47
CA LEU A 163 -6.03 -4.36 -9.40
C LEU A 163 -6.97 -3.99 -10.56
N GLU A 164 -7.09 -2.71 -10.89
CA GLU A 164 -7.89 -2.24 -12.02
C GLU A 164 -7.34 -2.79 -13.35
N LEU A 165 -6.03 -2.70 -13.56
CA LEU A 165 -5.37 -3.23 -14.76
C LEU A 165 -5.60 -4.75 -14.89
N TYR A 166 -5.41 -5.49 -13.80
CA TYR A 166 -5.59 -6.93 -13.77
C TYR A 166 -7.05 -7.34 -14.01
N ARG A 167 -8.02 -6.69 -13.35
CA ARG A 167 -9.44 -7.01 -13.49
C ARG A 167 -9.97 -6.74 -14.89
N ASN A 168 -9.47 -5.69 -15.54
CA ASN A 168 -9.92 -5.28 -16.87
C ASN A 168 -9.07 -5.89 -18.00
N ASN A 169 -7.96 -6.57 -17.66
CA ASN A 169 -6.98 -7.07 -18.62
C ASN A 169 -6.52 -5.98 -19.61
N ASP A 170 -6.27 -4.78 -19.11
CA ASP A 170 -5.87 -3.61 -19.92
C ASP A 170 -4.48 -3.14 -19.50
N MET A 171 -3.45 -3.73 -20.11
CA MET A 171 -2.05 -3.32 -19.95
C MET A 171 -1.55 -2.54 -21.18
N SER A 172 -2.44 -1.81 -21.86
CA SER A 172 -2.09 -1.05 -23.06
C SER A 172 -1.07 0.05 -22.75
N LYS A 173 -0.27 0.44 -23.76
CA LYS A 173 0.71 1.53 -23.63
C LYS A 173 0.06 2.81 -23.13
N GLU A 174 -1.08 3.18 -23.72
CA GLU A 174 -1.82 4.40 -23.37
C GLU A 174 -2.24 4.37 -21.90
N ARG A 175 -2.86 3.26 -21.44
CA ARG A 175 -3.29 3.11 -20.06
C ARG A 175 -2.12 3.21 -19.08
N LEU A 176 -1.03 2.50 -19.37
CA LEU A 176 0.17 2.51 -18.52
C LEU A 176 0.82 3.90 -18.48
N PHE A 177 0.96 4.59 -19.62
CA PHE A 177 1.57 5.91 -19.67
C PHE A 177 0.74 6.97 -18.94
N ASN A 178 -0.59 6.91 -19.02
CA ASN A 178 -1.47 7.78 -18.24
C ASN A 178 -1.25 7.58 -16.73
N ILE A 179 -1.15 6.32 -16.27
CA ILE A 179 -0.83 6.02 -14.87
C ILE A 179 0.56 6.57 -14.50
N PHE A 180 1.56 6.39 -15.36
CA PHE A 180 2.91 6.89 -15.10
C PHE A 180 2.97 8.42 -15.08
N ASP A 181 2.12 9.10 -15.85
CA ASP A 181 2.04 10.55 -15.83
C ASP A 181 1.46 11.10 -14.52
N ASP A 182 0.46 10.42 -13.95
CA ASP A 182 -0.10 10.77 -12.65
C ASP A 182 0.89 10.47 -11.50
N LEU A 183 1.62 9.36 -11.60
CA LEU A 183 2.47 8.85 -10.53
C LEU A 183 3.89 9.39 -10.56
N LYS A 184 4.47 9.57 -11.74
CA LYS A 184 5.89 9.89 -11.97
C LYS A 184 6.79 8.92 -11.20
N ASP A 185 7.67 9.42 -10.33
CA ASP A 185 8.63 8.68 -9.51
C ASP A 185 8.00 7.60 -8.60
N GLU A 186 6.69 7.70 -8.30
CA GLU A 186 5.98 6.75 -7.44
C GLU A 186 5.44 5.52 -8.19
N SER A 187 5.70 5.41 -9.51
CA SER A 187 5.14 4.34 -10.34
C SER A 187 5.55 2.94 -9.84
N ILE A 188 6.84 2.72 -9.57
CA ILE A 188 7.33 1.43 -9.03
C ILE A 188 6.63 1.11 -7.71
N ASP A 189 6.56 2.09 -6.81
CA ASP A 189 6.02 1.95 -5.47
C ASP A 189 4.54 1.52 -5.51
N ILE A 190 3.73 2.15 -6.37
CA ILE A 190 2.31 1.81 -6.52
C ILE A 190 2.10 0.37 -7.02
N PHE A 191 2.92 -0.11 -7.95
CA PHE A 191 2.79 -1.51 -8.39
C PHE A 191 3.20 -2.51 -7.30
N LEU A 192 4.18 -2.17 -6.46
CA LEU A 192 4.53 -2.98 -5.29
C LEU A 192 3.39 -2.98 -4.25
N ILE A 193 2.82 -1.81 -3.95
CA ILE A 193 1.70 -1.66 -3.01
C ILE A 193 0.49 -2.45 -3.52
N GLY A 194 0.11 -2.26 -4.78
CA GLY A 194 -0.99 -2.99 -5.39
C GLY A 194 -0.77 -4.50 -5.43
N TYR A 195 0.47 -4.97 -5.65
CA TYR A 195 0.79 -6.39 -5.62
C TYR A 195 0.51 -6.99 -4.24
N VAL A 196 1.03 -6.37 -3.18
CA VAL A 196 0.88 -6.93 -1.83
C VAL A 196 -0.55 -6.83 -1.30
N ASP A 197 -1.30 -5.81 -1.69
CA ASP A 197 -2.73 -5.68 -1.41
C ASP A 197 -3.54 -6.83 -2.05
N ILE A 198 -3.35 -7.05 -3.35
CA ILE A 198 -4.04 -8.13 -4.06
C ILE A 198 -3.67 -9.49 -3.48
N VAL A 199 -2.38 -9.77 -3.31
CA VAL A 199 -1.90 -11.11 -2.92
C VAL A 199 -2.24 -11.45 -1.47
N SER A 200 -2.20 -10.48 -0.55
CA SER A 200 -2.62 -10.69 0.85
C SER A 200 -4.10 -11.07 0.94
N THR A 201 -4.95 -10.49 0.08
CA THR A 201 -6.36 -10.89 -0.05
C THR A 201 -6.51 -12.28 -0.68
N ARG A 202 -5.87 -12.51 -1.83
CA ARG A 202 -6.09 -13.73 -2.61
C ARG A 202 -5.58 -14.99 -1.93
N LYS A 203 -4.43 -14.94 -1.24
CA LYS A 203 -3.90 -16.09 -0.49
C LYS A 203 -4.86 -16.61 0.58
N LEU A 204 -5.69 -15.74 1.16
CA LEU A 204 -6.69 -16.15 2.17
C LEU A 204 -7.90 -16.84 1.55
N ILE A 205 -8.32 -16.42 0.36
CA ILE A 205 -9.56 -16.90 -0.28
C ILE A 205 -9.30 -18.05 -1.25
N ARG A 206 -8.10 -18.08 -1.83
CA ARG A 206 -7.64 -19.03 -2.83
C ARG A 206 -6.19 -19.42 -2.54
N PRO A 207 -5.94 -20.23 -1.49
CA PRO A 207 -4.59 -20.58 -1.07
C PRO A 207 -3.81 -21.34 -2.15
N ASP A 208 -4.49 -22.09 -3.03
CA ASP A 208 -3.88 -22.89 -4.09
C ASP A 208 -3.67 -22.12 -5.41
N GLU A 209 -4.05 -20.84 -5.46
CA GLU A 209 -3.90 -20.04 -6.67
C GLU A 209 -2.45 -19.60 -6.89
N ASP A 210 -2.00 -19.68 -8.14
CA ASP A 210 -0.68 -19.20 -8.54
C ASP A 210 -0.61 -17.66 -8.54
N MET A 211 0.00 -17.11 -7.48
CA MET A 211 0.21 -15.68 -7.32
C MET A 211 1.24 -15.12 -8.33
N GLY A 212 1.96 -15.98 -9.05
CA GLY A 212 2.82 -15.61 -10.18
C GLY A 212 2.06 -14.90 -11.30
N ILE A 213 0.75 -15.12 -11.41
CA ILE A 213 -0.11 -14.38 -12.34
C ILE A 213 -0.11 -12.89 -11.99
N ILE A 214 -0.38 -12.52 -10.73
CA ILE A 214 -0.40 -11.11 -10.31
C ILE A 214 1.00 -10.48 -10.42
N LYS A 215 2.04 -11.26 -10.10
CA LYS A 215 3.44 -10.85 -10.25
C LYS A 215 3.76 -10.48 -11.70
N SER A 216 3.27 -11.26 -12.66
CA SER A 216 3.51 -11.02 -14.08
C SER A 216 2.97 -9.66 -14.55
N TYR A 217 1.80 -9.23 -14.03
CA TYR A 217 1.24 -7.91 -14.33
C TYR A 217 2.07 -6.79 -13.69
N MET A 218 2.49 -6.97 -12.43
CA MET A 218 3.36 -6.03 -11.73
C MET A 218 4.70 -5.85 -12.47
N ASP A 219 5.36 -6.95 -12.81
CA ASP A 219 6.65 -6.94 -13.51
C ASP A 219 6.53 -6.30 -14.90
N TYR A 220 5.46 -6.59 -15.64
CA TYR A 220 5.21 -5.96 -16.93
C TYR A 220 5.02 -4.44 -16.81
N ALA A 221 4.25 -3.98 -15.82
CA ALA A 221 4.06 -2.54 -15.58
C ALA A 221 5.36 -1.84 -15.20
N ILE A 222 6.11 -2.40 -14.24
CA ILE A 222 7.41 -1.85 -13.79
C ILE A 222 8.42 -1.86 -14.95
N THR A 223 8.44 -2.91 -15.78
CA THR A 223 9.29 -2.98 -16.98
C THR A 223 8.96 -1.83 -17.95
N ASN A 224 7.68 -1.57 -18.20
CA ASN A 224 7.27 -0.47 -19.09
C ASN A 224 7.64 0.90 -18.52
N TYR A 225 7.47 1.10 -17.21
CA TYR A 225 7.89 2.33 -16.56
C TYR A 225 9.40 2.58 -16.76
N ILE A 226 10.23 1.62 -16.37
CA ILE A 226 11.70 1.75 -16.41
C ILE A 226 12.27 1.86 -17.83
N TYR A 227 11.75 1.04 -18.75
CA TYR A 227 12.40 0.85 -20.06
C TYR A 227 11.69 1.55 -21.21
N ARG A 228 10.46 2.01 -21.02
CA ARG A 228 9.68 2.70 -22.08
C ARG A 228 9.29 4.11 -21.70
N TYR A 229 8.96 4.37 -20.44
CA TYR A 229 8.54 5.69 -19.98
C TYR A 229 9.72 6.56 -19.57
N GLU A 230 10.53 6.13 -18.59
CA GLU A 230 11.66 6.95 -18.08
C GLU A 230 12.75 7.27 -19.12
N ARG A 231 12.82 6.49 -20.20
CA ARG A 231 13.83 6.63 -21.26
C ARG A 231 13.36 7.47 -22.45
N GLY A 232 12.07 7.77 -22.54
CA GLY A 232 11.45 8.53 -23.64
C GLY A 232 11.20 9.96 -23.23
#